data_AF-A0A832UPX7-F1
#
_entry.id   AF-A0A832UPX7-F1
#
_cell.length_a   1.000
_cell.length_b   1.000
_cell.length_c   1.000
_cell.angle_alpha   90.00
_cell.angle_beta   90.00
_cell.angle_gamma   90.00
#
_symmetry.space_group_name_H-M   'P 1'
#
loop_
_entity.id
_entity.type
_entity.pdbx_description
1 polymer ?
#
loop_
_entity_poly.entity_id
_entity_poly.type
_entity_poly.pdbx_seq_one_letter_code
_entity_poly.pdbx_strand_id
1 'polypeptide(L)' 'MNINPYLLEKVQKENREFRGLYQEHTSLKKKVEALNKKKLLTPEQEVEKKKHQKQKLNLKDRMDKILSEYQSSTN' A
#
# COMPACT_ATOMS: atom_id res chain seq x y z
N MET A 1 -4.51 5.13 -8.06
CA MET A 1 -4.42 5.57 -6.64
C MET A 1 -4.71 7.05 -6.66
N ASN A 2 -5.74 7.50 -5.95
CA ASN A 2 -5.94 8.92 -5.66
C ASN A 2 -5.98 9.07 -4.14
N ILE A 3 -4.91 8.64 -3.46
CA ILE A 3 -4.70 9.09 -2.09
C ILE A 3 -4.14 10.50 -2.24
N ASN A 4 -4.84 11.48 -1.69
CA ASN A 4 -4.45 12.88 -1.82
C ASN A 4 -3.05 13.06 -1.20
N PRO A 5 -2.05 13.50 -1.98
CA PRO A 5 -0.67 13.61 -1.49
C PRO A 5 -0.55 14.52 -0.25
N TYR A 6 -1.43 15.51 -0.13
CA TYR A 6 -1.48 16.40 1.04
C TYR A 6 -1.92 15.65 2.31
N LEU A 7 -2.98 14.83 2.20
CA LEU A 7 -3.47 14.02 3.31
C LEU A 7 -2.46 12.93 3.70
N LEU A 8 -1.82 12.33 2.69
CA LEU A 8 -0.76 11.35 2.87
C LEU A 8 0.41 11.93 3.68
N GLU A 9 0.87 13.14 3.36
CA GLU A 9 2.00 13.76 4.05
C GLU A 9 1.66 14.13 5.50
N LYS A 10 0.46 14.68 5.75
CA LYS A 10 -0.04 14.96 7.11
C LYS A 10 -0.11 13.69 7.95
N VAL A 11 -0.78 12.65 7.43
CA VAL A 11 -0.93 11.39 8.16
C VAL A 11 0.41 10.68 8.32
N GLN A 12 1.36 10.77 7.38
CA GLN A 12 2.72 10.25 7.59
C GLN A 12 3.50 10.97 8.68
N LYS A 13 3.29 12.29 8.85
CA LYS A 13 3.93 13.08 9.91
C LYS A 13 3.36 12.75 11.27
N GLU A 14 2.03 12.64 11.38
CA GLU A 14 1.36 12.39 12.66
C GLU A 14 1.28 10.91 13.02
N ASN A 15 1.18 10.01 12.04
CA ASN A 15 0.97 8.59 12.24
C ASN A 15 2.12 7.76 11.65
N ARG A 16 3.02 7.31 12.53
CA ARG A 16 4.18 6.47 12.14
C ARG A 16 3.75 5.12 11.56
N GLU A 17 2.62 4.56 11.98
CA GLU A 17 2.12 3.30 11.42
C GLU A 17 1.77 3.47 9.95
N PHE A 18 1.12 4.58 9.59
CA PHE A 18 0.79 4.88 8.20
C PHE A 18 2.02 5.00 7.31
N ARG A 19 3.10 5.60 7.82
CA ARG A 19 4.39 5.67 7.10
C ARG A 19 4.94 4.27 6.80
N GLY A 20 4.88 3.36 7.78
CA GLY A 20 5.25 1.95 7.57
C GLY A 20 4.39 1.26 6.52
N LEU A 21 3.07 1.40 6.62
CA LEU A 21 2.11 0.84 5.66
C LEU A 21 2.34 1.37 4.23
N TYR A 22 2.66 2.66 4.09
CA TYR A 22 2.95 3.28 2.79
C TYR A 22 4.25 2.75 2.16
N GLN A 23 5.30 2.59 2.97
CA GLN A 23 6.55 1.98 2.51
C GLN A 23 6.33 0.53 2.08
N GLU A 24 5.62 -0.25 2.90
CA GLU A 24 5.28 -1.64 2.60
C GLU A 24 4.48 -1.72 1.29
N HIS A 25 3.47 -0.86 1.12
CA HIS A 25 2.63 -0.80 -0.06
C HIS A 25 3.45 -0.48 -1.31
N THR A 26 4.36 0.49 -1.22
CA THR A 26 5.25 0.89 -2.31
C THR A 26 6.23 -0.22 -2.68
N SER A 27 6.81 -0.89 -1.68
CA SER A 27 7.67 -2.06 -1.89
C SER A 27 6.92 -3.20 -2.57
N LEU A 28 5.71 -3.53 -2.11
CA LEU A 28 4.88 -4.57 -2.74
C LEU A 28 4.51 -4.20 -4.18
N LYS A 29 4.20 -2.92 -4.45
CA LYS A 29 3.92 -2.45 -5.81
C LYS A 29 5.14 -2.64 -6.71
N LYS A 30 6.34 -2.24 -6.27
CA LYS A 30 7.59 -2.44 -7.01
C LYS A 30 7.87 -3.92 -7.26
N LYS A 31 7.68 -4.79 -6.26
CA LYS A 31 7.80 -6.24 -6.43
C LYS A 31 6.83 -6.76 -7.48
N VAL A 32 5.54 -6.40 -7.39
CA VAL A 32 4.53 -6.80 -8.39
C VAL A 32 4.88 -6.30 -9.79
N GLU A 33 5.36 -5.06 -9.94
CA GLU A 33 5.78 -4.52 -11.24
C GLU A 33 7.03 -5.22 -11.79
N ALA A 34 8.01 -5.54 -10.94
CA ALA A 34 9.19 -6.31 -11.33
C ALA A 34 8.80 -7.72 -11.78
N LEU A 35 7.86 -8.36 -11.07
CA LEU A 35 7.26 -9.63 -11.45
C LEU A 35 6.51 -9.51 -12.79
N ASN A 36 5.70 -8.47 -12.97
CA ASN A 36 4.94 -8.25 -14.21
C ASN A 36 5.84 -7.96 -15.42
N LYS A 37 6.99 -7.31 -15.21
CA LYS A 37 8.01 -7.09 -16.24
C LYS A 37 8.69 -8.37 -16.71
N LYS A 38 8.73 -9.43 -15.88
CA LYS A 38 9.23 -10.73 -16.33
C LYS A 38 8.21 -11.34 -17.28
N LYS A 39 8.61 -11.51 -18.55
CA LYS A 39 7.80 -12.10 -19.63
C LYS A 39 7.35 -13.54 -19.34
N LEU A 40 8.05 -14.23 -18.45
CA LEU A 40 7.75 -15.56 -17.94
C LEU A 40 7.78 -15.52 -16.41
N LEU A 41 6.61 -15.60 -15.79
CA LEU A 41 6.47 -15.79 -14.35
C LEU A 41 6.46 -17.30 -14.08
N THR A 42 7.33 -17.77 -13.20
CA THR A 42 7.23 -19.14 -12.68
C THR A 42 5.99 -19.27 -11.78
N PRO A 43 5.47 -20.48 -11.56
CA PRO A 43 4.32 -20.72 -10.69
C PRO A 43 4.50 -20.12 -9.29
N GLU A 44 5.72 -20.15 -8.74
CA GLU A 44 6.05 -19.47 -7.48
C GLU A 44 5.81 -17.95 -7.56
N GLN A 45 6.21 -17.32 -8.66
CA GLN A 45 6.07 -15.89 -8.86
C GLN A 45 4.60 -15.46 -9.11
N GLU A 46 3.77 -16.34 -9.69
CA GLU A 46 2.32 -16.10 -9.76
C GLU A 46 1.66 -16.12 -8.38
N VAL A 47 2.05 -17.09 -7.54
CA VAL A 47 1.61 -17.17 -6.13
C VAL A 47 2.06 -15.94 -5.37
N GLU A 48 3.31 -15.51 -5.55
CA GLU A 48 3.81 -14.28 -4.97
C GLU A 48 3.02 -13.07 -5.47
N LYS A 49 2.82 -12.91 -6.78
CA LYS A 49 2.04 -11.79 -7.34
C LYS A 49 0.64 -11.71 -6.73
N LYS A 50 -0.06 -12.85 -6.58
CA LYS A 50 -1.36 -12.92 -5.90
C LYS A 50 -1.26 -12.53 -4.42
N LYS A 51 -0.26 -13.03 -3.68
CA LYS A 51 0.01 -12.62 -2.28
C LYS A 51 0.23 -11.11 -2.18
N HIS A 52 1.10 -10.56 -3.03
CA HIS A 52 1.42 -9.14 -3.04
C HIS A 52 0.20 -8.27 -3.42
N GLN A 53 -0.66 -8.73 -4.34
CA GLN A 53 -1.93 -8.07 -4.63
C GLN A 53 -2.88 -8.06 -3.43
N LYS A 54 -3.03 -9.20 -2.74
CA LYS A 54 -3.82 -9.29 -1.50
C LYS A 54 -3.27 -8.37 -0.41
N GLN A 55 -1.96 -8.37 -0.20
CA GLN A 55 -1.33 -7.47 0.76
C GLN A 55 -1.50 -6.01 0.37
N LYS A 56 -1.38 -5.66 -0.92
CA LYS A 56 -1.69 -4.30 -1.40
C LYS A 56 -3.13 -3.88 -1.07
N LEU A 57 -4.09 -4.77 -1.28
CA LEU A 57 -5.49 -4.53 -0.92
C LEU A 57 -5.63 -4.30 0.59
N ASN A 58 -5.01 -5.16 1.40
CA ASN A 58 -5.07 -5.04 2.86
C ASN A 58 -4.41 -3.74 3.37
N LEU A 59 -3.26 -3.36 2.79
CA LEU A 59 -2.60 -2.09 3.10
C LEU A 59 -3.44 -0.90 2.67
N LYS A 60 -4.07 -0.96 1.49
CA LYS A 60 -5.02 0.07 1.07
C LYS A 60 -6.15 0.19 2.10
N ASP A 61 -6.73 -0.92 2.52
CA ASP A 61 -7.83 -0.95 3.49
C ASP A 61 -7.41 -0.33 4.84
N ARG A 62 -6.22 -0.69 5.34
CA ARG A 62 -5.65 -0.09 6.56
C ARG A 62 -5.37 1.40 6.38
N MET A 63 -4.86 1.81 5.21
CA MET A 63 -4.62 3.23 4.92
C MET A 63 -5.93 4.01 4.87
N ASP A 64 -6.96 3.51 4.18
CA ASP A 64 -8.31 4.09 4.15
C ASP A 64 -8.88 4.22 5.57
N LYS A 65 -8.71 3.19 6.40
CA LYS A 65 -9.17 3.20 7.79
C LYS A 65 -8.46 4.27 8.62
N ILE A 66 -7.13 4.35 8.55
CA ILE A 66 -6.37 5.40 9.26
C ILE A 66 -6.76 6.79 8.77
N LEU A 67 -6.93 6.98 7.46
CA LEU A 67 -7.37 8.26 6.90
C LEU A 67 -8.76 8.64 7.41
N SER A 68 -9.69 7.69 7.46
CA SER A 68 -11.05 7.89 7.98
C SER A 68 -11.06 8.24 9.46
N GLU A 69 -10.30 7.50 10.28
CA GLU A 69 -10.13 7.80 11.71
C GLU A 69 -9.50 9.18 11.92
N TYR A 70 -8.46 9.50 11.16
CA TYR A 70 -7.78 10.78 11.26
C TYR A 70 -8.65 11.96 10.79
N GLN A 71 -9.43 11.81 9.72
CA GLN A 71 -10.41 12.82 9.30
C GLN A 71 -11.52 13.02 10.32
N SER A 72 -11.93 11.95 11.01
CA SER A 72 -12.93 11.99 12.09
C SER A 72 -12.38 12.64 13.35
N SER A 73 -11.11 12.44 13.68
CA SER A 73 -10.44 13.07 14.84
C SER A 73 -10.06 14.54 14.59
N THR A 74 -10.00 14.99 13.33
CA THR A 74 -9.62 16.38 12.97
C THR A 74 -10.84 17.27 12.67
N ASN A 75 -12.08 16.77 12.80
CA ASN A 75 -13.31 17.58 12.71
C ASN A 75 -13.83 17.99 14.08
#